data_AF-A0A5J4PH75-F1
#
_entry.id   AF-A0A5J4PH75-F1
#
_cell.length_a   1.000
_cell.length_b   1.000
_cell.length_c   1.000
_cell.angle_alpha   90.00
_cell.angle_beta   90.00
_cell.angle_gamma   90.00
#
_symmetry.space_group_name_H-M   'P 1'
#
loop_
_entity.id
_entity.type
_entity.pdbx_description
1 polymer ?
#
loop_
_entity_poly.entity_id
_entity_poly.type
_entity_poly.pdbx_seq_one_letter_code
_entity_poly.pdbx_strand_id
1 'polypeptide(L)'
;RRKISQEPITGKEEINKDQIRIEHTLNELEKKNNAKKIAALYVQTTFAPYLKDLDIAQLYNYVDLYAERMDFKNGSPIKVDNRLTTTDIFHFGWNIWNHFQVSDQMQMARFLKTVFLYALRDVEVETIKKKLKIFEPNCIIQIRENLSE
;
A
#
# COMPACT_ATOMS: atom_id res chain seq x y z
N ARG A 1 -1.44 -74.70 -4.23
CA ARG A 1 -1.37 -73.50 -3.37
C ARG A 1 -1.11 -72.29 -4.25
N ARG A 2 -2.12 -71.45 -4.51
CA ARG A 2 -1.96 -70.18 -5.25
C ARG A 2 -1.25 -69.18 -4.32
N LYS A 3 -0.13 -68.59 -4.76
CA LYS A 3 0.40 -67.36 -4.16
C LYS A 3 0.07 -66.22 -5.11
N ILE A 4 -0.78 -65.33 -4.62
CA ILE A 4 -1.21 -64.08 -5.25
C ILE A 4 0.00 -63.16 -5.29
N SER A 5 0.41 -62.73 -6.48
CA SER A 5 1.31 -61.62 -6.68
C SER A 5 0.57 -60.33 -6.32
N GLN A 6 0.91 -59.73 -5.17
CA GLN A 6 0.56 -58.34 -4.89
C GLN A 6 1.66 -57.46 -5.49
N GLU A 7 1.35 -56.77 -6.59
CA GLU A 7 2.11 -55.60 -6.99
C GLU A 7 1.84 -54.46 -6.00
N PRO A 8 2.84 -53.70 -5.55
CA PRO A 8 2.59 -52.52 -4.74
C PRO A 8 2.02 -51.42 -5.63
N ILE A 9 0.74 -51.10 -5.42
CA ILE A 9 0.16 -49.82 -5.83
C ILE A 9 0.82 -48.75 -4.96
N THR A 10 1.78 -48.02 -5.52
CA THR A 10 2.13 -46.69 -5.00
C THR A 10 1.76 -45.68 -6.06
N GLY A 11 0.48 -45.29 -6.02
CA GLY A 11 -0.02 -44.12 -6.71
C GLY A 11 0.75 -42.91 -6.22
N LYS A 12 1.71 -42.46 -7.01
CA LYS A 12 2.14 -41.07 -6.97
C LYS A 12 0.97 -40.29 -7.56
N GLU A 13 0.14 -39.71 -6.70
CA GLU A 13 -0.74 -38.62 -7.14
C GLU A 13 0.16 -37.60 -7.81
N GLU A 14 0.08 -37.56 -9.14
CA GLU A 14 0.86 -36.66 -9.95
C GLU A 14 0.37 -35.26 -9.63
N ILE A 15 1.18 -34.52 -8.88
CA ILE A 15 0.89 -33.16 -8.47
C ILE A 15 0.49 -32.35 -9.72
N ASN A 16 -0.77 -31.95 -9.80
CA ASN A 16 -1.28 -31.18 -10.93
C ASN A 16 -0.71 -29.76 -10.87
N LYS A 17 0.41 -29.55 -11.57
CA LYS A 17 1.15 -28.29 -11.58
C LYS A 17 0.30 -27.10 -12.04
N ASP A 18 -0.73 -27.33 -12.86
CA ASP A 18 -1.61 -26.26 -13.34
C ASP A 18 -2.60 -25.83 -12.25
N GLN A 19 -3.12 -26.77 -11.44
CA GLN A 19 -3.93 -26.43 -10.26
C GLN A 19 -3.13 -25.59 -9.26
N ILE A 20 -1.87 -25.97 -8.98
CA ILE A 20 -0.98 -25.20 -8.10
C ILE A 20 -0.77 -23.78 -8.61
N ARG A 21 -0.55 -23.62 -9.93
CA ARG A 21 -0.37 -22.28 -10.54
C ARG A 21 -1.61 -21.41 -10.40
N ILE A 22 -2.80 -21.99 -10.59
CA ILE A 22 -4.08 -21.28 -10.44
C ILE A 22 -4.27 -20.85 -8.99
N GLU A 23 -4.10 -21.76 -8.04
CA GLU A 23 -4.26 -21.48 -6.61
C GLU A 23 -3.28 -20.39 -6.13
N HIS A 24 -2.00 -20.49 -6.52
CA HIS A 24 -1.02 -19.45 -6.21
C HIS A 24 -1.45 -18.08 -6.76
N THR A 25 -1.92 -18.02 -7.99
CA THR A 25 -2.35 -16.76 -8.61
C THR A 25 -3.56 -16.15 -7.90
N LEU A 26 -4.54 -16.98 -7.51
CA LEU A 26 -5.71 -16.55 -6.74
C LEU A 26 -5.32 -16.03 -5.35
N ASN A 27 -4.44 -16.75 -4.65
CA ASN A 27 -3.95 -16.34 -3.33
C ASN A 27 -3.20 -15.00 -3.38
N GLU A 28 -2.37 -14.77 -4.40
CA GLU A 28 -1.68 -13.49 -4.58
C GLU A 28 -2.65 -12.35 -4.94
N LEU A 29 -3.68 -12.63 -5.74
CA LEU A 29 -4.74 -11.65 -6.03
C LEU A 29 -5.53 -11.29 -4.76
N GLU A 30 -5.87 -12.27 -3.94
CA GLU A 30 -6.57 -12.05 -2.67
C GLU A 30 -5.73 -11.21 -1.70
N LYS A 31 -4.43 -11.54 -1.53
CA LYS A 31 -3.51 -10.74 -0.71
C LYS A 31 -3.42 -9.30 -1.18
N LYS A 32 -3.30 -9.07 -2.49
CA LYS A 32 -3.28 -7.72 -3.07
C LYS A 32 -4.58 -6.97 -2.79
N ASN A 33 -5.73 -7.61 -3.01
CA ASN A 33 -7.03 -7.03 -2.74
C ASN A 33 -7.21 -6.70 -1.26
N ASN A 34 -6.74 -7.56 -0.36
CA ASN A 34 -6.78 -7.30 1.08
C ASN A 34 -5.88 -6.12 1.47
N ALA A 35 -4.66 -6.05 0.94
CA ALA A 35 -3.76 -4.92 1.17
C ALA A 35 -4.38 -3.59 0.71
N LYS A 36 -5.05 -3.56 -0.45
CA LYS A 36 -5.78 -2.38 -0.92
C LYS A 36 -6.93 -1.97 0.01
N LYS A 37 -7.72 -2.93 0.51
CA LYS A 37 -8.79 -2.67 1.48
C LYS A 37 -8.28 -2.06 2.78
N ILE A 38 -7.18 -2.59 3.32
CA ILE A 38 -6.54 -2.05 4.53
C ILE A 38 -6.07 -0.61 4.29
N ALA A 39 -5.41 -0.35 3.17
CA ALA A 39 -4.97 1.01 2.81
C ALA A 39 -6.16 1.97 2.62
N ALA A 40 -7.26 1.50 2.02
CA ALA A 40 -8.49 2.27 1.85
C ALA A 40 -9.06 2.70 3.21
N LEU A 41 -9.20 1.75 4.14
CA LEU A 41 -9.69 2.01 5.48
C LEU A 41 -8.77 2.98 6.23
N TYR A 42 -7.47 2.79 6.13
CA TYR A 42 -6.49 3.68 6.71
C TYR A 42 -6.60 5.12 6.18
N VAL A 43 -6.72 5.31 4.85
CA VAL A 43 -6.91 6.63 4.23
C VAL A 43 -8.22 7.27 4.71
N GLN A 44 -9.33 6.52 4.68
CA GLN A 44 -10.64 7.03 5.07
C GLN A 44 -10.66 7.47 6.55
N THR A 45 -10.17 6.63 7.45
CA THR A 45 -10.16 6.92 8.89
C THR A 45 -9.19 8.04 9.25
N THR A 46 -8.01 8.07 8.62
CA THR A 46 -6.99 9.09 8.89
C THR A 46 -7.41 10.47 8.42
N PHE A 47 -8.03 10.58 7.24
CA PHE A 47 -8.34 11.86 6.61
C PHE A 47 -9.77 12.34 6.77
N ALA A 48 -10.69 11.52 7.32
CA ALA A 48 -12.07 11.92 7.62
C ALA A 48 -12.21 13.30 8.29
N PRO A 49 -11.37 13.67 9.29
CA PRO A 49 -11.47 14.98 9.93
C PRO A 49 -10.86 16.13 9.11
N TYR A 50 -10.09 15.85 8.05
CA TYR A 50 -9.17 16.80 7.40
C TYR A 50 -9.42 17.01 5.91
N LEU A 51 -10.29 16.20 5.31
CA LEU A 51 -10.65 16.23 3.88
C LEU A 51 -12.14 16.03 3.70
N LYS A 52 -12.67 16.47 2.55
CA LYS A 52 -14.03 16.16 2.13
C LYS A 52 -14.08 14.75 1.53
N ASP A 53 -15.26 14.14 1.51
CA ASP A 53 -15.45 12.78 0.97
C ASP A 53 -14.90 12.60 -0.46
N LEU A 54 -15.08 13.62 -1.32
CA LEU A 54 -14.54 13.60 -2.69
C LEU A 54 -13.00 13.60 -2.71
N ASP A 55 -12.36 14.38 -1.83
CA ASP A 55 -10.90 14.44 -1.74
C ASP A 55 -10.34 13.16 -1.10
N ILE A 56 -11.06 12.55 -0.15
CA ILE A 56 -10.71 11.23 0.41
C ILE A 56 -10.79 10.15 -0.67
N ALA A 57 -11.87 10.14 -1.47
CA ALA A 57 -12.02 9.20 -2.58
C ALA A 57 -10.91 9.37 -3.62
N GLN A 58 -10.52 10.62 -3.91
CA GLN A 58 -9.40 10.91 -4.81
C GLN A 58 -8.06 10.46 -4.24
N LEU A 59 -7.80 10.72 -2.95
CA LEU A 59 -6.58 10.27 -2.27
C LEU A 59 -6.48 8.74 -2.29
N TYR A 60 -7.58 8.04 -2.00
CA TYR A 60 -7.64 6.59 -2.11
C TYR A 60 -7.32 6.10 -3.53
N ASN A 61 -7.88 6.74 -4.57
CA ASN A 61 -7.59 6.38 -5.95
C ASN A 61 -6.10 6.55 -6.28
N TYR A 62 -5.46 7.62 -5.82
CA TYR A 62 -4.01 7.79 -6.00
C TYR A 62 -3.20 6.71 -5.27
N VAL A 63 -3.60 6.33 -4.06
CA VAL A 63 -2.96 5.23 -3.31
C VAL A 63 -3.12 3.91 -4.07
N ASP A 64 -4.28 3.66 -4.68
CA ASP A 64 -4.52 2.47 -5.50
C ASP A 64 -3.63 2.44 -6.75
N LEU A 65 -3.53 3.56 -7.48
CA LEU A 65 -2.61 3.70 -8.61
C LEU A 65 -1.14 3.49 -8.19
N TYR A 66 -0.74 4.04 -7.04
CA TYR A 66 0.58 3.83 -6.47
C TYR A 66 0.84 2.34 -6.17
N ALA A 67 -0.12 1.65 -5.55
CA ALA A 67 -0.02 0.22 -5.25
C ALA A 67 0.16 -0.63 -6.53
N GLU A 68 -0.48 -0.23 -7.63
CA GLU A 68 -0.37 -0.87 -8.94
C GLU A 68 0.87 -0.42 -9.75
N ARG A 69 1.72 0.44 -9.18
CA ARG A 69 2.88 1.06 -9.86
C ARG A 69 2.48 1.79 -11.15
N MET A 70 1.25 2.29 -11.20
CA MET A 70 0.74 3.08 -12.31
C MET A 70 1.09 4.55 -12.12
N ASP A 71 1.33 5.23 -13.23
CA ASP A 71 1.62 6.66 -13.25
C ASP A 71 0.34 7.48 -13.06
N PHE A 72 0.43 8.60 -12.34
CA PHE A 72 -0.67 9.55 -12.13
C PHE A 72 -0.18 11.00 -12.26
N LYS A 73 0.84 11.26 -13.09
CA LYS A 73 1.40 12.59 -13.40
C LYS A 73 0.40 13.73 -13.65
N ASN A 74 -0.84 13.42 -14.06
CA ASN A 74 -1.89 14.41 -14.32
C ASN A 74 -2.92 14.53 -13.18
N GLY A 75 -2.62 13.97 -12.01
CA GLY A 75 -3.47 14.08 -10.82
C GLY A 75 -3.58 15.53 -10.34
N SER A 76 -4.80 15.95 -9.99
CA SER A 76 -5.02 17.21 -9.30
C SER A 76 -4.51 17.11 -7.86
N PRO A 77 -3.76 18.11 -7.35
CA PRO A 77 -3.30 18.12 -5.97
C PRO A 77 -4.47 18.25 -4.99
N ILE A 78 -4.32 17.61 -3.84
CA ILE A 78 -5.29 17.62 -2.74
C ILE A 78 -4.85 18.66 -1.71
N LYS A 79 -5.77 19.54 -1.33
CA LYS A 79 -5.55 20.53 -0.28
C LYS A 79 -6.05 19.98 1.05
N VAL A 80 -5.11 19.68 1.94
CA VAL A 80 -5.40 19.24 3.32
C VAL A 80 -5.72 20.41 4.24
N ASP A 81 -6.45 20.13 5.30
CA ASP A 81 -6.66 21.02 6.45
C ASP A 81 -5.32 21.45 7.09
N ASN A 82 -5.26 22.70 7.56
CA ASN A 82 -4.02 23.29 8.11
C ASN A 82 -3.60 22.70 9.46
N ARG A 83 -4.44 21.88 10.11
CA ARG A 83 -4.07 21.10 11.29
C ARG A 83 -3.04 20.02 10.96
N LEU A 84 -3.01 19.51 9.72
CA LEU A 84 -1.99 18.55 9.29
C LEU A 84 -0.69 19.28 8.92
N THR A 85 0.38 18.89 9.59
CA THR A 85 1.73 19.39 9.35
C THR A 85 2.40 18.67 8.18
N THR A 86 3.51 19.23 7.70
CA THR A 86 4.37 18.55 6.72
C THR A 86 4.85 17.18 7.25
N THR A 87 5.14 17.06 8.54
CA THR A 87 5.55 15.78 9.15
C THR A 87 4.42 14.75 9.11
N ASP A 88 3.17 15.16 9.36
CA ASP A 88 2.00 14.27 9.22
C ASP A 88 1.91 13.66 7.82
N ILE A 89 2.18 14.46 6.79
CA ILE A 89 2.21 14.01 5.40
C ILE A 89 3.38 13.04 5.15
N PHE A 90 4.54 13.23 5.78
CA PHE A 90 5.66 12.28 5.69
C PHE A 90 5.32 10.95 6.35
N HIS A 91 4.75 10.97 7.56
CA HIS A 91 4.32 9.77 8.25
C HIS A 91 3.25 9.01 7.45
N PHE A 92 2.29 9.74 6.87
CA PHE A 92 1.32 9.14 5.95
C PHE A 92 1.99 8.40 4.80
N GLY A 93 2.93 9.04 4.10
CA GLY A 93 3.62 8.40 2.99
C GLY A 93 4.48 7.21 3.42
N TRP A 94 5.12 7.27 4.59
CA TRP A 94 5.88 6.14 5.12
C TRP A 94 4.97 4.96 5.44
N ASN A 95 3.81 5.20 6.07
CA ASN A 95 2.82 4.16 6.37
C ASN A 95 2.34 3.45 5.10
N ILE A 96 2.01 4.19 4.04
CA ILE A 96 1.60 3.60 2.75
C ILE A 96 2.77 2.84 2.08
N TRP A 97 3.97 3.42 2.07
CA TRP A 97 5.15 2.78 1.48
C TRP A 97 5.50 1.48 2.20
N ASN A 98 5.48 1.49 3.53
CA ASN A 98 5.77 0.33 4.37
C ASN A 98 4.72 -0.77 4.21
N HIS A 99 3.45 -0.41 4.02
CA HIS A 99 2.36 -1.36 3.83
C HIS A 99 2.45 -2.10 2.50
N PHE A 100 2.72 -1.39 1.40
CA PHE A 100 2.75 -2.02 0.08
C PHE A 100 4.11 -2.59 -0.30
N GLN A 101 5.22 -1.96 0.15
CA GLN A 101 6.59 -2.34 -0.20
C GLN A 101 6.82 -2.53 -1.72
N VAL A 102 6.00 -1.87 -2.55
CA VAL A 102 6.00 -2.07 -4.02
C VAL A 102 6.98 -1.16 -4.75
N SER A 103 7.52 -0.11 -4.13
CA SER A 103 8.43 0.83 -4.79
C SER A 103 9.59 1.25 -3.90
N ASP A 104 10.56 1.95 -4.48
CA ASP A 104 11.55 2.69 -3.69
C ASP A 104 10.92 3.91 -2.98
N GLN A 105 11.63 4.44 -1.98
CA GLN A 105 11.21 5.62 -1.21
C GLN A 105 11.21 6.90 -2.04
N MET A 106 11.97 6.96 -3.14
CA MET A 106 11.99 8.14 -4.02
C MET A 106 10.69 8.28 -4.80
N GLN A 107 10.10 7.16 -5.24
CA GLN A 107 8.78 7.14 -5.86
C GLN A 107 7.71 7.57 -4.87
N MET A 108 7.76 7.14 -3.60
CA MET A 108 6.87 7.65 -2.56
C MET A 108 7.06 9.17 -2.33
N ALA A 109 8.30 9.67 -2.31
CA ALA A 109 8.55 11.09 -2.16
C ALA A 109 7.95 11.92 -3.31
N ARG A 110 8.08 11.44 -4.57
CA ARG A 110 7.43 12.06 -5.73
C ARG A 110 5.91 11.98 -5.67
N PHE A 111 5.39 10.85 -5.17
CA PHE A 111 3.96 10.68 -4.94
C PHE A 111 3.43 11.76 -3.99
N LEU A 112 4.06 11.90 -2.82
CA LEU A 112 3.66 12.91 -1.84
C LEU A 112 3.77 14.33 -2.41
N LYS A 113 4.86 14.64 -3.11
CA LYS A 113 5.06 15.98 -3.71
C LYS A 113 3.96 16.32 -4.74
N THR A 114 3.48 15.32 -5.47
CA THR A 114 2.41 15.50 -6.48
C THR A 114 1.05 15.65 -5.81
N VAL A 115 0.69 14.70 -4.94
CA VAL A 115 -0.62 14.66 -4.28
C VAL A 115 -0.81 15.81 -3.29
N PHE A 116 0.21 16.11 -2.49
CA PHE A 116 0.16 17.14 -1.44
C PHE A 116 0.99 18.37 -1.81
N LEU A 117 0.93 18.79 -3.09
CA LEU A 117 1.70 19.91 -3.63
C LEU A 117 1.63 21.18 -2.76
N TYR A 118 0.46 21.49 -2.21
CA TYR A 118 0.28 22.68 -1.37
C TYR A 118 0.97 22.56 -0.01
N ALA A 119 0.88 21.40 0.65
CA ALA A 119 1.50 21.16 1.95
C ALA A 119 3.02 20.98 1.87
N LEU A 120 3.52 20.57 0.71
CA LEU A 120 4.92 20.27 0.46
C LEU A 120 5.58 21.23 -0.54
N ARG A 121 4.97 22.39 -0.84
CA ARG A 121 5.42 23.30 -1.91
C ARG A 121 6.92 23.62 -1.82
N ASP A 122 7.37 23.97 -0.62
CA ASP A 122 8.73 24.44 -0.34
C ASP A 122 9.67 23.32 0.12
N VAL A 123 9.24 22.06 0.03
CA VAL A 123 10.03 20.88 0.44
C VAL A 123 10.58 20.15 -0.79
N GLU A 124 11.90 20.03 -0.88
CA GLU A 124 12.55 19.25 -1.93
C GLU A 124 12.23 17.75 -1.84
N VAL A 125 12.11 17.08 -2.98
CA VAL A 125 11.77 15.64 -3.04
C VAL A 125 12.79 14.79 -2.27
N GLU A 126 14.08 15.12 -2.34
CA GLU A 126 15.11 14.41 -1.57
C GLU A 126 14.94 14.62 -0.05
N THR A 127 14.46 15.79 0.37
CA THR A 127 14.14 16.06 1.78
C THR A 127 12.93 15.23 2.21
N ILE A 128 11.88 15.13 1.39
CA ILE A 128 10.72 14.27 1.66
C ILE A 128 11.20 12.84 1.91
N LYS A 129 11.98 12.27 0.97
CA LYS A 129 12.53 10.92 1.09
C LYS A 129 13.30 10.71 2.40
N LYS A 130 14.21 11.64 2.75
CA LYS A 130 15.01 11.56 4.00
C LYS A 130 14.15 11.63 5.26
N LYS A 131 13.02 12.32 5.20
CA LYS A 131 12.15 12.57 6.35
C LYS A 131 10.98 11.60 6.51
N LEU A 132 10.75 10.69 5.56
CA LEU A 132 9.64 9.71 5.62
C LEU A 132 9.54 8.97 6.97
N LYS A 133 10.66 8.48 7.51
CA LYS A 133 10.71 7.75 8.79
C LYS A 133 11.36 8.55 9.93
N ILE A 134 11.20 9.87 9.97
CA ILE A 134 11.61 10.65 11.14
C ILE A 134 10.43 10.69 12.11
N PHE A 135 10.55 9.96 13.21
CA PHE A 135 9.53 9.97 14.25
C PHE A 135 9.45 11.34 14.94
N GLU A 136 8.25 11.90 15.02
CA GLU A 136 7.94 13.09 15.81
C GLU A 136 6.72 12.80 16.72
N PRO A 137 6.86 12.93 18.05
CA PRO A 137 5.85 12.43 19.01
C PRO A 137 4.52 13.20 18.96
N ASN A 138 4.53 14.46 18.51
CA ASN A 138 3.36 15.35 18.56
C ASN A 138 2.61 15.46 17.22
N CYS A 139 2.81 14.50 16.31
CA CYS A 139 2.07 14.43 15.05
C CYS A 139 0.64 13.90 15.25
N ILE A 140 -0.27 14.32 14.37
CA ILE A 140 -1.62 13.78 14.28
C ILE A 140 -1.58 12.39 13.62
N ILE A 141 -0.85 12.27 12.51
CA ILE A 141 -0.64 11.01 11.80
C ILE A 141 0.64 10.40 12.35
N GLN A 142 0.52 9.26 13.01
CA GLN A 142 1.64 8.54 13.62
C GLN A 142 2.19 7.47 12.66
N ILE A 143 3.49 7.17 12.79
CA ILE A 143 4.15 6.03 12.12
C ILE A 143 3.52 4.73 12.63
N ARG A 144 3.08 3.86 11.71
CA ARG A 144 2.50 2.53 11.98
C ARG A 144 3.21 1.46 11.18
N GLU A 145 3.90 0.55 11.86
CA GLU A 145 4.60 -0.57 11.22
C GLU A 145 3.61 -1.57 10.56
N ASN A 146 2.35 -1.60 11.02
CA ASN A 146 1.27 -2.39 10.44
C ASN A 146 -0.01 -1.55 10.35
N LEU A 147 -0.66 -1.53 9.19
CA LEU A 147 -1.94 -0.84 8.99
C LEU A 147 -3.17 -1.70 9.28
N SER A 148 -2.97 -2.98 9.54
CA SER A 148 -4.05 -3.96 9.80
C SER A 148 -4.41 -4.07 11.29
N GLU A 149 -3.66 -3.37 12.16
CA GLU A 149 -3.82 -3.34 13.62
C GLU A 149 -4.72 -2.20 14.11
#